data_AF-A0A7C0UTP0-F1
#
_entry.id   AF-A0A7C0UTP0-F1
#
_cell.length_a   1.000
_cell.length_b   1.000
_cell.length_c   1.000
_cell.angle_alpha   90.00
_cell.angle_beta   90.00
_cell.angle_gamma   90.00
#
_symmetry.space_group_name_H-M   'P 1'
#
loop_
_entity.id
_entity.type
_entity.pdbx_description
1 polymer ?
#
loop_
_entity_poly.entity_id
_entity_poly.type
_entity_poly.pdbx_seq_one_letter_code
_entity_poly.pdbx_strand_id
1 'polypeptide(L)'
;MTNIDKKCAEYGFKVCDYPKKIYDVLNEELAKLKEKSSTNIVNDAKAIQKNVADSLPDEVKNFNEYVKIEVLKRIISDAERIQKSKKSNEEKIEEFTKERKFSGFANECENSLRKVLGILSREGVFASIIWIESKEDEESYRAIKYQISKFLHEIFRDRFSGSPDNLREEILSVCNDISQMFFIKQILEQMLTYTLYRARSLR
;
A
#
# COMPACT_ATOMS: atom_id res chain seq x y z
N MET A 1 -16.70 -24.33 -2.11
CA MET A 1 -16.46 -23.40 -3.23
C MET A 1 -16.18 -22.03 -2.62
N THR A 2 -14.95 -21.54 -2.71
CA THR A 2 -14.57 -20.22 -2.15
C THR A 2 -15.40 -19.14 -2.82
N ASN A 3 -16.04 -18.27 -2.04
CA ASN A 3 -16.83 -17.18 -2.60
C ASN A 3 -15.87 -16.13 -3.22
N ILE A 4 -15.78 -16.09 -4.55
CA ILE A 4 -14.90 -15.20 -5.31
C ILE A 4 -15.18 -13.74 -4.94
N ASP A 5 -16.45 -13.34 -4.82
CA ASP A 5 -16.85 -11.98 -4.44
C ASP A 5 -16.24 -11.57 -3.08
N LYS A 6 -16.33 -12.47 -2.09
CA LYS A 6 -15.71 -12.27 -0.77
C LYS A 6 -14.19 -12.09 -0.89
N LYS A 7 -13.53 -12.85 -1.77
CA LYS A 7 -12.08 -12.73 -2.01
C LYS A 7 -11.73 -11.43 -2.73
N CYS A 8 -12.53 -11.00 -3.71
CA CYS A 8 -12.38 -9.70 -4.35
C CYS A 8 -12.45 -8.56 -3.32
N ALA A 9 -13.42 -8.60 -2.40
CA ALA A 9 -13.53 -7.62 -1.33
C ALA A 9 -12.35 -7.70 -0.34
N GLU A 10 -12.00 -8.91 0.11
CA GLU A 10 -10.91 -9.14 1.07
C GLU A 10 -9.58 -8.57 0.56
N TYR A 11 -9.15 -8.97 -0.65
CA TYR A 11 -7.89 -8.51 -1.22
C TYR A 11 -7.95 -7.07 -1.71
N GLY A 12 -9.10 -6.63 -2.21
CA GLY A 12 -9.29 -5.24 -2.60
C GLY A 12 -9.15 -4.30 -1.41
N PHE A 13 -9.74 -4.62 -0.25
CA PHE A 13 -9.64 -3.77 0.93
C PHE A 13 -8.21 -3.70 1.48
N LYS A 14 -7.44 -4.79 1.39
CA LYS A 14 -6.04 -4.86 1.83
C LYS A 14 -5.13 -3.83 1.14
N VAL A 15 -5.47 -3.36 -0.07
CA VAL A 15 -4.71 -2.27 -0.75
C VAL A 15 -4.69 -0.99 0.11
N CYS A 16 -5.77 -0.69 0.83
CA CYS A 16 -5.87 0.48 1.70
C CYS A 16 -5.65 0.14 3.19
N ASP A 17 -6.12 -1.03 3.63
CA ASP A 17 -6.09 -1.40 5.04
C ASP A 17 -4.68 -1.66 5.57
N TYR A 18 -3.79 -2.24 4.75
CA TYR A 18 -2.39 -2.45 5.14
C TYR A 18 -1.64 -1.13 5.30
N PRO A 19 -1.65 -0.19 4.33
CA PRO A 19 -1.16 1.16 4.53
C PRO A 19 -1.76 1.84 5.75
N LYS A 20 -3.10 1.81 5.90
CA LYS A 20 -3.79 2.42 7.05
C LYS A 20 -3.25 1.88 8.38
N LYS A 21 -3.05 0.56 8.50
CA LYS A 21 -2.49 -0.04 9.71
C LYS A 21 -1.07 0.48 10.02
N ILE A 22 -0.25 0.73 9.01
CA ILE A 22 1.08 1.34 9.18
C ILE A 22 0.96 2.77 9.71
N TYR A 23 0.04 3.57 9.17
CA TYR A 23 -0.25 4.91 9.66
C TYR A 23 -0.75 4.91 11.10
N ASP A 24 -1.68 4.01 11.44
CA ASP A 24 -2.26 3.89 12.78
C ASP A 24 -1.16 3.57 13.81
N VAL A 25 -0.35 2.53 13.56
CA VAL A 25 0.76 2.15 14.47
C VAL A 25 1.82 3.26 14.56
N LEU A 26 2.14 3.93 13.44
CA LEU A 26 3.06 5.07 13.45
C LEU A 26 2.53 6.22 14.32
N ASN A 27 1.25 6.58 14.17
CA ASN A 27 0.65 7.66 14.93
C ASN A 27 0.56 7.32 16.43
N GLU A 28 0.31 6.05 16.78
CA GLU A 28 0.39 5.57 18.17
C GLU A 28 1.80 5.77 18.77
N GLU A 29 2.85 5.42 18.02
CA GLU A 29 4.24 5.61 18.47
C GLU A 29 4.63 7.10 18.57
N LEU A 30 4.17 7.94 17.63
CA LEU A 30 4.38 9.38 17.67
C LEU A 30 3.68 10.03 18.87
N ALA A 31 2.47 9.58 19.22
CA ALA A 31 1.74 10.06 20.38
C ALA A 31 2.48 9.74 21.70
N LYS A 32 3.04 8.53 21.83
CA LYS A 32 3.86 8.13 22.99
C LYS A 32 5.11 9.00 23.17
N LEU A 33 5.68 9.52 22.08
CA LEU A 33 6.84 10.41 22.15
C LEU A 33 6.46 11.80 22.66
N LYS A 34 5.25 12.29 22.35
CA LYS A 34 4.77 13.61 22.78
C LYS A 34 4.70 13.74 24.30
N GLU A 35 4.51 12.62 25.01
CA GLU A 35 4.48 12.54 26.47
C GLU A 35 5.88 12.48 27.11
N LYS A 36 6.95 12.37 26.31
CA LYS A 36 8.33 12.25 26.79
C LYS A 36 9.14 13.50 26.50
N SER A 37 10.02 13.87 27.44
CA SER A 37 11.03 14.92 27.24
C SER A 37 12.18 14.40 26.39
N SER A 38 12.03 14.42 25.06
CA SER A 38 13.12 14.06 24.15
C SER A 38 14.09 15.21 23.89
N THR A 39 15.36 14.88 23.66
CA THR A 39 16.41 15.82 23.25
C THR A 39 17.01 15.50 21.88
N ASN A 40 16.68 14.34 21.28
CA ASN A 40 17.21 13.92 19.98
C ASN A 40 16.17 13.14 19.16
N ILE A 41 15.50 13.88 18.28
CA ILE A 41 14.39 13.36 17.47
C ILE A 41 14.88 12.34 16.43
N VAL A 42 16.13 12.41 15.99
CA VAL A 42 16.68 11.45 15.01
C VAL A 42 16.80 10.06 15.64
N ASN A 43 17.23 9.99 16.90
CA ASN A 43 17.28 8.72 17.63
C ASN A 43 15.88 8.17 17.89
N ASP A 44 14.92 9.04 18.25
CA ASP A 44 13.53 8.62 18.42
C ASP A 44 12.93 8.13 17.12
N ALA A 45 13.19 8.79 15.99
CA ALA A 45 12.69 8.36 14.69
C ALA A 45 13.18 6.97 14.30
N LYS A 46 14.45 6.64 14.59
CA LYS A 46 14.99 5.30 14.38
C LYS A 46 14.32 4.27 15.28
N ALA A 47 14.11 4.61 16.55
CA ALA A 47 13.41 3.74 17.49
C ALA A 47 11.95 3.51 17.09
N ILE A 48 11.22 4.58 16.72
CA ILE A 48 9.84 4.52 16.24
C ILE A 48 9.75 3.69 14.96
N GLN A 49 10.62 3.93 13.97
CA GLN A 49 10.60 3.15 12.73
C GLN A 49 10.77 1.65 12.99
N LYS A 50 11.69 1.29 13.91
CA LYS A 50 11.88 -0.09 14.34
C LYS A 50 10.66 -0.65 15.07
N ASN A 51 10.12 0.09 16.05
CA ASN A 51 8.94 -0.33 16.82
C ASN A 51 7.73 -0.56 15.93
N VAL A 52 7.51 0.32 14.94
CA VAL A 52 6.46 0.15 13.93
C VAL A 52 6.69 -1.14 13.17
N ALA A 53 7.89 -1.35 12.61
CA ALA A 53 8.22 -2.57 11.86
C ALA A 53 8.04 -3.85 12.69
N ASP A 54 8.43 -3.83 13.96
CA ASP A 54 8.33 -4.98 14.86
C ASP A 54 6.87 -5.30 15.22
N SER A 55 6.01 -4.27 15.36
CA SER A 55 4.62 -4.39 15.80
C SER A 55 3.62 -4.76 14.70
N LEU A 56 4.01 -4.68 13.43
CA LEU A 56 3.14 -5.01 12.30
C LEU A 56 2.91 -6.53 12.18
N PRO A 57 1.74 -6.99 11.72
CA PRO A 57 1.56 -8.39 11.30
C PRO A 57 2.45 -8.74 10.10
N ASP A 58 2.86 -10.00 9.96
CA ASP A 58 3.78 -10.46 8.89
C ASP A 58 3.30 -10.11 7.48
N GLU A 59 2.00 -10.24 7.20
CA GLU A 59 1.43 -9.86 5.89
C GLU A 59 1.63 -8.38 5.57
N VAL A 60 1.57 -7.51 6.59
CA VAL A 60 1.76 -6.06 6.45
C VAL A 60 3.24 -5.72 6.38
N LYS A 61 4.12 -6.46 7.06
CA LYS A 61 5.57 -6.34 6.91
C LYS A 61 5.99 -6.64 5.47
N ASN A 62 5.59 -7.81 4.96
CA ASN A 62 5.89 -8.23 3.59
C ASN A 62 5.33 -7.23 2.55
N PHE A 63 4.13 -6.72 2.79
CA PHE A 63 3.55 -5.65 1.98
C PHE A 63 4.42 -4.38 2.01
N ASN A 64 4.85 -3.93 3.18
CA ASN A 64 5.64 -2.71 3.32
C ASN A 64 7.07 -2.86 2.74
N GLU A 65 7.67 -4.04 2.82
CA GLU A 65 8.97 -4.31 2.20
C GLU A 65 8.94 -4.10 0.68
N TYR A 66 7.86 -4.54 0.04
CA TYR A 66 7.64 -4.35 -1.39
C TYR A 66 7.21 -2.91 -1.73
N VAL A 67 6.13 -2.44 -1.08
CA VAL A 67 5.46 -1.17 -1.42
C VAL A 67 6.26 0.04 -0.94
N LYS A 68 7.04 -0.10 0.14
CA LYS A 68 7.87 0.95 0.75
C LYS A 68 7.06 2.20 1.06
N ILE A 69 6.15 2.09 2.02
CA ILE A 69 5.20 3.15 2.34
C ILE A 69 5.94 4.45 2.73
N GLU A 70 5.59 5.54 2.05
CA GLU A 70 6.34 6.80 2.05
C GLU A 70 6.42 7.41 3.45
N VAL A 71 5.33 7.37 4.22
CA VAL A 71 5.29 7.97 5.55
C VAL A 71 6.34 7.34 6.48
N LEU A 72 6.54 6.03 6.36
CA LEU A 72 7.53 5.31 7.17
C LEU A 72 8.94 5.47 6.59
N LYS A 73 9.08 5.55 5.26
CA LYS A 73 10.36 5.81 4.57
C LYS A 73 10.93 7.19 4.91
N ARG A 74 10.07 8.20 5.04
CA ARG A 74 10.46 9.61 5.24
C ARG A 74 10.68 10.00 6.71
N ILE A 75 10.29 9.17 7.67
CA ILE A 75 10.32 9.52 9.10
C ILE A 75 11.70 9.99 9.58
N ILE A 76 12.78 9.31 9.16
CA ILE A 76 14.15 9.66 9.56
C ILE A 76 14.58 10.97 8.90
N SER A 77 14.34 11.14 7.60
CA SER A 77 14.67 12.39 6.89
C SER A 77 13.89 13.59 7.43
N ASP A 78 12.63 13.37 7.84
CA ASP A 78 11.83 14.39 8.50
C ASP A 78 12.42 14.77 9.86
N ALA A 79 12.82 13.78 10.65
CA ALA A 79 13.50 14.00 11.92
C ALA A 79 14.81 14.79 11.75
N GLU A 80 15.64 14.45 10.77
CA GLU A 80 16.89 15.16 10.49
C GLU A 80 16.65 16.62 10.10
N ARG A 81 15.65 16.87 9.25
CA ARG A 81 15.24 18.21 8.83
C ARG A 81 14.77 19.03 10.02
N ILE A 82 13.92 18.45 10.88
CA ILE A 82 13.36 19.12 12.06
C ILE A 82 14.45 19.37 13.11
N GLN A 83 15.34 18.40 13.35
CA GLN A 83 16.44 18.52 14.31
C GLN A 83 17.37 19.71 13.99
N LYS A 84 17.65 19.93 12.69
CA LYS A 84 18.49 21.04 12.19
C LYS A 84 17.79 22.41 12.19
N SER A 85 16.48 22.44 12.42
CA SER A 85 15.74 23.71 12.46
C SER A 85 16.15 24.57 13.66
N LYS A 86 15.98 25.90 13.54
CA LYS A 86 16.26 26.87 14.61
C LYS A 86 15.20 26.93 15.72
N LYS A 87 14.21 26.03 15.67
CA LYS A 87 13.10 25.93 16.62
C LYS A 87 13.56 25.47 18.00
N SER A 88 12.77 25.77 19.02
CA SER A 88 12.96 25.20 20.36
C SER A 88 12.78 23.67 20.33
N ASN A 89 13.26 22.97 21.37
CA ASN A 89 13.08 21.52 21.44
C ASN A 89 11.60 21.14 21.51
N GLU A 90 10.78 21.91 22.22
CA GLU A 90 9.33 21.70 22.32
C GLU A 90 8.65 21.84 20.96
N GLU A 91 8.96 22.90 20.21
CA GLU A 91 8.42 23.13 18.86
C GLU A 91 8.82 22.03 17.88
N LYS A 92 10.06 21.51 18.01
CA LYS A 92 10.55 20.40 17.19
C LYS A 92 9.80 19.09 17.49
N ILE A 93 9.60 18.78 18.77
CA ILE A 93 8.83 17.60 19.19
C ILE A 93 7.39 17.72 18.71
N GLU A 94 6.77 18.90 18.89
CA GLU A 94 5.40 19.15 18.43
C GLU A 94 5.30 18.95 16.92
N GLU A 95 6.21 19.51 16.13
CA GLU A 95 6.23 19.34 14.67
C GLU A 95 6.43 17.87 14.27
N PHE A 96 7.38 17.17 14.88
CA PHE A 96 7.69 15.79 14.53
C PHE A 96 6.54 14.84 14.87
N THR A 97 5.88 15.05 16.01
CA THR A 97 4.77 14.23 16.52
C THR A 97 3.40 14.58 15.94
N LYS A 98 3.32 15.55 15.01
CA LYS A 98 2.08 15.82 14.27
C LYS A 98 1.50 14.55 13.67
N GLU A 99 0.20 14.36 13.82
CA GLU A 99 -0.48 13.21 13.24
C GLU A 99 -0.25 13.14 11.72
N ARG A 100 0.16 11.97 11.25
CA ARG A 100 0.31 11.69 9.82
C ARG A 100 -1.05 11.28 9.26
N LYS A 101 -1.55 12.04 8.28
CA LYS A 101 -2.87 11.83 7.70
C LYS A 101 -2.86 10.73 6.64
N PHE A 102 -3.66 9.68 6.85
CA PHE A 102 -3.86 8.62 5.88
C PHE A 102 -4.59 9.08 4.60
N SER A 103 -5.38 10.16 4.67
CA SER A 103 -6.17 10.66 3.54
C SER A 103 -5.34 11.02 2.31
N GLY A 104 -4.04 11.35 2.48
CA GLY A 104 -3.11 11.54 1.37
C GLY A 104 -2.99 10.29 0.50
N PHE A 105 -2.61 9.16 1.12
CA PHE A 105 -2.54 7.87 0.45
C PHE A 105 -3.89 7.45 -0.15
N ALA A 106 -4.99 7.62 0.61
CA ALA A 106 -6.32 7.23 0.14
C ALA A 106 -6.74 7.97 -1.14
N ASN A 107 -6.44 9.27 -1.23
CA ASN A 107 -6.74 10.10 -2.40
C ASN A 107 -5.88 9.69 -3.62
N GLU A 108 -4.58 9.46 -3.41
CA GLU A 108 -3.69 8.96 -4.47
C GLU A 108 -4.15 7.59 -4.96
N CYS A 109 -4.47 6.68 -4.04
CA CYS A 109 -4.99 5.36 -4.36
C CYS A 109 -6.30 5.42 -5.15
N GLU A 110 -7.25 6.28 -4.79
CA GLU A 110 -8.48 6.50 -5.57
C GLU A 110 -8.16 6.93 -7.02
N ASN A 111 -7.24 7.88 -7.19
CA ASN A 111 -6.85 8.37 -8.51
C ASN A 111 -6.18 7.28 -9.36
N SER A 112 -5.27 6.51 -8.76
CA SER A 112 -4.61 5.38 -9.40
C SER A 112 -5.61 4.32 -9.83
N LEU A 113 -6.56 3.95 -8.95
CA LEU A 113 -7.59 2.96 -9.23
C LEU A 113 -8.50 3.36 -10.39
N ARG A 114 -8.93 4.64 -10.47
CA ARG A 114 -9.73 5.13 -11.60
C ARG A 114 -9.01 4.94 -12.93
N LYS A 115 -7.71 5.22 -12.98
CA LYS A 115 -6.88 5.04 -14.17
C LYS A 115 -6.75 3.55 -14.51
N VAL A 116 -6.39 2.72 -13.53
CA VAL A 116 -6.21 1.26 -13.73
C VAL A 116 -7.52 0.61 -14.18
N LEU A 117 -8.65 0.89 -13.52
CA LEU A 117 -9.97 0.38 -13.91
C LEU A 117 -10.36 0.84 -15.33
N GLY A 118 -10.07 2.09 -15.69
CA GLY A 118 -10.33 2.60 -17.03
C GLY A 118 -9.57 1.84 -18.11
N ILE A 119 -8.28 1.56 -17.87
CA ILE A 119 -7.43 0.80 -18.79
C ILE A 119 -7.85 -0.67 -18.82
N LEU A 120 -8.04 -1.31 -17.65
CA LEU A 120 -8.49 -2.69 -17.55
C LEU A 120 -9.80 -2.93 -18.32
N SER A 121 -10.75 -2.00 -18.20
CA SER A 121 -12.04 -2.10 -18.87
C SER A 121 -11.96 -1.96 -20.39
N ARG A 122 -11.13 -1.02 -20.88
CA ARG A 122 -11.04 -0.69 -22.32
C ARG A 122 -10.00 -1.49 -23.09
N GLU A 123 -8.82 -1.66 -22.51
CA GLU A 123 -7.61 -2.20 -23.14
C GLU A 123 -7.24 -3.59 -22.61
N GLY A 124 -7.85 -4.02 -21.50
CA GLY A 124 -7.73 -5.37 -20.98
C GLY A 124 -6.61 -5.57 -19.94
N VAL A 125 -6.45 -6.82 -19.51
CA VAL A 125 -5.60 -7.19 -18.37
C VAL A 125 -4.14 -6.82 -18.63
N PHE A 126 -3.59 -7.19 -19.79
CA PHE A 126 -2.17 -6.99 -20.06
C PHE A 126 -1.77 -5.50 -20.09
N ALA A 127 -2.57 -4.66 -20.77
CA ALA A 127 -2.34 -3.22 -20.82
C ALA A 127 -2.38 -2.60 -19.41
N SER A 128 -3.32 -3.04 -18.57
CA SER A 128 -3.43 -2.53 -17.20
C SER A 128 -2.20 -2.84 -16.35
N ILE A 129 -1.57 -4.01 -16.52
CA ILE A 129 -0.39 -4.42 -15.78
C ILE A 129 0.84 -3.64 -16.24
N ILE A 130 1.05 -3.49 -17.55
CA ILE A 130 2.11 -2.64 -18.10
C ILE A 130 1.99 -1.21 -17.56
N TRP A 131 0.77 -0.68 -17.53
CA TRP A 131 0.53 0.67 -17.01
C TRP A 131 0.92 0.78 -15.53
N ILE A 132 0.48 -0.16 -14.69
CA ILE A 132 0.84 -0.19 -13.26
C ILE A 132 2.36 -0.19 -13.09
N GLU A 133 3.07 -1.02 -13.85
CA GLU A 133 4.52 -1.16 -13.78
C GLU A 133 5.26 0.11 -14.25
N SER A 134 4.70 0.83 -15.22
CA SER A 134 5.23 2.14 -15.65
C SER A 134 5.09 3.26 -14.61
N LYS A 135 4.34 3.02 -13.53
CA LYS A 135 4.04 3.96 -12.44
C LYS A 135 4.51 3.46 -11.08
N GLU A 136 5.44 2.50 -11.06
CA GLU A 136 5.97 1.91 -9.83
C GLU A 136 6.82 2.86 -8.98
N ASP A 137 7.06 4.11 -9.40
CA ASP A 137 7.61 5.16 -8.55
C ASP A 137 6.59 5.64 -7.49
N GLU A 138 5.30 5.50 -7.77
CA GLU A 138 4.19 5.85 -6.89
C GLU A 138 3.77 4.65 -5.99
N GLU A 139 3.65 4.87 -4.68
CA GLU A 139 3.34 3.77 -3.72
C GLU A 139 1.97 3.14 -3.92
N SER A 140 0.99 3.92 -4.39
CA SER A 140 -0.37 3.43 -4.66
C SER A 140 -0.40 2.37 -5.77
N TYR A 141 0.40 2.53 -6.83
CA TYR A 141 0.52 1.54 -7.90
C TYR A 141 1.24 0.28 -7.44
N ARG A 142 2.31 0.41 -6.64
CA ARG A 142 2.96 -0.76 -6.01
C ARG A 142 2.00 -1.53 -5.10
N ALA A 143 1.16 -0.83 -4.33
CA ALA A 143 0.14 -1.45 -3.48
C ALA A 143 -0.90 -2.24 -4.28
N ILE A 144 -1.39 -1.66 -5.38
CA ILE A 144 -2.31 -2.32 -6.31
C ILE A 144 -1.65 -3.57 -6.90
N LYS A 145 -0.43 -3.45 -7.43
CA LYS A 145 0.32 -4.57 -8.02
C LYS A 145 0.51 -5.71 -7.03
N TYR A 146 0.91 -5.36 -5.81
CA TYR A 146 1.10 -6.34 -4.74
C TYR A 146 -0.17 -7.13 -4.48
N GLN A 147 -1.30 -6.46 -4.28
CA GLN A 147 -2.54 -7.15 -3.96
C GLN A 147 -3.11 -7.94 -5.14
N ILE A 148 -2.93 -7.47 -6.39
CA ILE A 148 -3.28 -8.25 -7.58
C ILE A 148 -2.51 -9.57 -7.58
N SER A 149 -1.19 -9.53 -7.33
CA SER A 149 -0.37 -10.75 -7.30
C SER A 149 -0.83 -11.75 -6.23
N LYS A 150 -1.12 -11.27 -5.01
CA LYS A 150 -1.60 -12.11 -3.91
C LYS A 150 -3.00 -12.67 -4.17
N PHE A 151 -3.88 -11.85 -4.74
CA PHE A 151 -5.23 -12.26 -5.12
C PHE A 151 -5.20 -13.35 -6.21
N LEU A 152 -4.42 -13.18 -7.26
CA LEU A 152 -4.33 -14.17 -8.34
C LEU A 152 -3.70 -15.48 -7.86
N HIS A 153 -2.68 -15.42 -6.98
CA HIS A 153 -2.19 -16.60 -6.29
C HIS A 153 -3.26 -17.31 -5.46
N GLU A 154 -4.10 -16.56 -4.75
CA GLU A 154 -5.20 -17.16 -3.98
C GLU A 154 -6.21 -17.90 -4.87
N ILE A 155 -6.53 -17.34 -6.03
CA ILE A 155 -7.54 -17.89 -6.95
C ILE A 155 -6.99 -19.04 -7.80
N PHE A 156 -5.77 -18.90 -8.32
CA PHE A 156 -5.20 -19.82 -9.30
C PHE A 156 -4.06 -20.70 -8.76
N ARG A 157 -3.66 -20.50 -7.50
CA ARG A 157 -2.63 -21.27 -6.79
C ARG A 157 -1.36 -21.38 -7.63
N ASP A 158 -0.97 -22.59 -8.01
CA ASP A 158 0.32 -22.92 -8.63
C ASP A 158 0.59 -22.19 -9.96
N ARG A 159 -0.42 -21.55 -10.58
CA ARG A 159 -0.21 -20.74 -11.80
C ARG A 159 0.33 -19.34 -11.52
N PHE A 160 0.25 -18.89 -10.27
CA PHE A 160 0.74 -17.58 -9.84
C PHE A 160 1.58 -17.78 -8.58
N SER A 161 2.80 -17.28 -8.56
CA SER A 161 3.66 -17.38 -7.37
C SER A 161 3.19 -16.49 -6.21
N GLY A 162 2.35 -15.49 -6.51
CA GLY A 162 2.00 -14.43 -5.56
C GLY A 162 3.15 -13.45 -5.33
N SER A 163 4.19 -13.50 -6.15
CA SER A 163 5.22 -12.48 -6.22
C SER A 163 4.79 -11.38 -7.19
N PRO A 164 4.80 -10.10 -6.78
CA PRO A 164 4.51 -9.01 -7.71
C PRO A 164 5.49 -8.95 -8.88
N ASP A 165 6.75 -9.35 -8.67
CA ASP A 165 7.80 -9.26 -9.71
C ASP A 165 7.55 -10.21 -10.89
N ASN A 166 6.87 -11.33 -10.65
CA ASN A 166 6.56 -12.33 -11.68
C ASN A 166 5.19 -12.06 -12.36
N LEU A 167 4.42 -11.10 -11.85
CA LEU A 167 3.00 -10.92 -12.20
C LEU A 167 2.75 -10.76 -13.70
N ARG A 168 3.58 -9.99 -14.40
CA ARG A 168 3.44 -9.76 -15.85
C ARG A 168 3.56 -11.07 -16.64
N GLU A 169 4.59 -11.86 -16.35
CA GLU A 169 4.88 -13.11 -17.06
C GLU A 169 3.81 -14.18 -16.76
N GLU A 170 3.37 -14.27 -15.50
CA GLU A 170 2.30 -15.17 -15.08
C GLU A 170 0.96 -14.83 -15.76
N ILE A 171 0.63 -13.53 -15.86
CA ILE A 171 -0.55 -13.08 -16.59
C ILE A 171 -0.45 -13.42 -18.08
N LEU A 172 0.69 -13.20 -18.72
CA LEU A 172 0.90 -13.56 -20.12
C LEU A 172 0.69 -15.06 -20.35
N SER A 173 1.25 -15.89 -19.47
CA SER A 173 1.12 -17.34 -19.55
C SER A 173 -0.34 -17.81 -19.48
N VAL A 174 -1.10 -17.30 -18.50
CA VAL A 174 -2.49 -17.71 -18.27
C VAL A 174 -3.46 -17.11 -19.29
N CYS A 175 -3.21 -15.90 -19.78
CA CYS A 175 -4.06 -15.24 -20.78
C CYS A 175 -3.89 -15.77 -22.21
N ASN A 176 -3.03 -16.77 -22.45
CA ASN A 176 -3.01 -17.50 -23.72
C ASN A 176 -4.34 -18.23 -23.98
N ASP A 177 -5.12 -18.50 -22.93
CA ASP A 177 -6.52 -18.93 -23.02
C ASP A 177 -7.45 -17.71 -22.90
N ILE A 178 -8.22 -17.46 -23.96
CA ILE A 178 -9.17 -16.34 -24.04
C ILE A 178 -10.22 -16.39 -22.91
N SER A 179 -10.70 -17.58 -22.53
CA SER A 179 -11.67 -17.73 -21.45
C SER A 179 -11.05 -17.36 -20.10
N GLN A 180 -9.78 -17.73 -19.87
CA GLN A 180 -9.05 -17.32 -18.67
C GLN A 180 -8.80 -15.82 -18.65
N MET A 181 -8.44 -15.23 -19.78
CA MET A 181 -8.25 -13.77 -19.90
C MET A 181 -9.53 -13.00 -19.52
N PHE A 182 -10.69 -13.41 -20.04
CA PHE A 182 -11.96 -12.77 -19.68
C PHE A 182 -12.32 -12.96 -18.20
N PHE A 183 -12.07 -14.14 -17.66
CA PHE A 183 -12.32 -14.41 -16.26
C PHE A 183 -11.42 -13.56 -15.34
N ILE A 184 -10.11 -13.49 -15.62
CA ILE A 184 -9.17 -12.63 -14.88
C ILE A 184 -9.61 -11.16 -14.97
N LYS A 185 -9.98 -10.69 -16.17
CA LYS A 185 -10.49 -9.33 -16.35
C LYS A 185 -11.66 -9.06 -15.39
N GLN A 186 -12.66 -9.93 -15.40
CA GLN A 186 -13.87 -9.77 -14.58
C GLN A 186 -13.56 -9.71 -13.08
N ILE A 187 -12.75 -10.65 -12.57
CA ILE A 187 -12.45 -10.69 -11.13
C ILE A 187 -11.53 -9.53 -10.69
N LEU A 188 -10.62 -9.06 -11.55
CA LEU A 188 -9.79 -7.90 -11.26
C LEU A 188 -10.62 -6.60 -11.28
N GLU A 189 -11.55 -6.45 -12.22
CA GLU A 189 -12.48 -5.31 -12.23
C GLU A 189 -13.29 -5.26 -10.93
N GLN A 190 -13.78 -6.41 -10.46
CA GLN A 190 -14.53 -6.51 -9.21
C GLN A 190 -13.67 -6.20 -7.98
N MET A 191 -12.48 -6.81 -7.87
CA MET A 191 -11.54 -6.54 -6.76
C MET A 191 -11.14 -5.06 -6.70
N LEU A 192 -10.79 -4.47 -7.85
CA LEU A 192 -10.39 -3.07 -7.92
C LEU A 192 -11.57 -2.11 -7.69
N THR A 193 -12.80 -2.52 -8.01
CA THR A 193 -14.02 -1.79 -7.65
C THR A 193 -14.22 -1.78 -6.13
N TYR A 194 -14.06 -2.91 -5.45
CA TYR A 194 -14.08 -2.95 -3.98
C TYR A 194 -12.97 -2.09 -3.38
N THR A 195 -11.79 -2.13 -3.98
CA THR A 195 -10.68 -1.26 -3.58
C THR A 195 -11.05 0.21 -3.70
N LEU A 196 -11.69 0.61 -4.80
CA LEU A 196 -12.12 1.98 -5.05
C LEU A 196 -13.15 2.44 -4.00
N TYR A 197 -14.11 1.57 -3.66
CA TYR A 197 -15.06 1.86 -2.58
C TYR A 197 -14.36 2.02 -1.23
N ARG A 198 -13.38 1.16 -0.93
CA ARG A 198 -12.60 1.26 0.31
C ARG A 198 -11.82 2.56 0.39
N ALA A 199 -11.09 2.94 -0.66
CA ALA A 199 -10.35 4.19 -0.73
C ALA A 199 -11.28 5.41 -0.48
N ARG A 200 -12.46 5.43 -1.11
CA ARG A 200 -13.46 6.49 -0.91
C ARG A 200 -14.04 6.57 0.48
N SER A 201 -14.13 5.45 1.20
CA SER A 201 -14.64 5.43 2.58
C SER A 201 -13.60 5.89 3.61
N LEU A 202 -12.31 5.89 3.25
CA LEU A 202 -11.19 6.17 4.16
C LEU A 202 -10.53 7.53 3.91
N ARG A 203 -10.99 8.28 2.89
CA ARG A 203 -10.47 9.61 2.54
C ARG A 203 -11.04 10.72 3.42
#